data_AF-A0A1Q9C8P3-F1
#
_entry.id   AF-A0A1Q9C8P3-F1
#
_cell.length_a   1.000
_cell.length_b   1.000
_cell.length_c   1.000
_cell.angle_alpha   90.00
_cell.angle_beta   90.00
_cell.angle_gamma   90.00
#
_symmetry.space_group_name_H-M   'P 1'
#
loop_
_entity.id
_entity.type
_entity.pdbx_description
1 polymer ?
#
loop_
_entity_poly.entity_id
_entity_poly.type
_entity_poly.pdbx_seq_one_letter_code
_entity_poly.pdbx_strand_id
1 'polypeptide(L)'
;MRWDATKQQQIVDTSCPPLTQAEILELISRMVSLIPRKFATARFHPTRPMTEVMAGQNLVFLLQTGQHGDVSTEMREILRKLCYSSVMHLLAAQLKEDRHARSALANAIAEYLTNYSGGSLL
;
A
#
# COMPACT_ATOMS: atom_id res chain seq x y z
N MET A 1 7.43 -8.72 -5.60
CA MET A 1 7.51 -8.44 -7.05
C MET A 1 7.88 -6.99 -7.24
N ARG A 2 8.89 -6.71 -8.06
CA ARG A 2 9.38 -5.37 -8.34
C ARG A 2 9.48 -5.19 -9.85
N TRP A 3 9.09 -4.02 -10.37
CA TRP A 3 9.26 -3.69 -11.78
C TRP A 3 10.73 -3.38 -12.07
N ASP A 4 11.31 -4.07 -13.07
CA ASP A 4 12.61 -3.77 -13.65
C ASP A 4 12.42 -2.95 -14.94
N ALA A 5 12.75 -1.66 -14.89
CA ALA A 5 12.58 -0.75 -16.03
C ALA A 5 13.55 -1.04 -17.19
N THR A 6 14.69 -1.67 -16.93
CA THR A 6 15.65 -2.03 -17.98
C THR A 6 15.17 -3.26 -18.73
N LYS A 7 14.65 -4.26 -18.01
CA LYS A 7 14.12 -5.50 -18.61
C LYS A 7 12.66 -5.41 -19.03
N GLN A 8 11.95 -4.34 -18.66
CA GLN A 8 10.52 -4.15 -18.88
C GLN A 8 9.69 -5.33 -18.38
N GLN A 9 10.06 -5.88 -17.22
CA GLN A 9 9.44 -7.07 -16.65
C GLN A 9 9.32 -6.97 -15.12
N GLN A 10 8.35 -7.70 -14.56
CA GLN A 10 8.24 -7.94 -13.13
C GLN A 10 9.27 -8.99 -12.71
N ILE A 11 10.15 -8.64 -11.77
CA ILE A 11 11.12 -9.55 -11.18
C ILE A 11 10.71 -9.88 -9.75
N VAL A 12 11.11 -11.07 -9.27
CA VAL A 12 10.94 -11.44 -7.87
C VAL A 12 11.74 -10.46 -7.01
N ASP A 13 11.08 -9.89 -6.02
CA ASP A 13 11.73 -9.04 -5.04
C ASP A 13 12.18 -9.93 -3.89
N THR A 14 13.49 -10.10 -3.74
CA THR A 14 14.09 -10.94 -2.69
C THR A 14 14.39 -10.16 -1.41
N SER A 15 14.01 -8.87 -1.33
CA SER A 15 14.23 -8.06 -0.12
C SER A 15 13.31 -8.47 1.04
N CYS A 16 12.18 -9.12 0.74
CA CYS A 16 11.24 -9.64 1.72
C CYS A 16 11.13 -11.16 1.60
N PRO A 17 10.97 -11.90 2.72
CA PRO A 17 10.71 -13.32 2.67
C PRO A 17 9.38 -13.60 1.92
N PRO A 18 9.32 -14.67 1.11
CA PRO A 18 8.09 -15.05 0.44
C PRO A 18 7.04 -15.49 1.46
N LEU A 19 5.78 -15.12 1.20
CA LEU A 19 4.64 -15.62 1.97
C LEU A 19 4.21 -16.98 1.42
N THR A 20 3.96 -17.92 2.31
CA THR A 20 3.33 -19.20 1.98
C THR A 20 1.85 -19.00 1.67
N GLN A 21 1.25 -19.95 0.94
CA GLN A 21 -0.19 -19.93 0.65
C GLN A 21 -1.03 -19.88 1.94
N ALA A 22 -0.64 -20.62 2.98
CA ALA A 22 -1.36 -20.66 4.24
C ALA A 22 -1.37 -19.28 4.93
N GLU A 23 -0.23 -18.60 4.98
CA GLU A 23 -0.12 -17.25 5.53
C GLU A 23 -0.96 -16.24 4.74
N ILE A 24 -1.00 -16.35 3.41
CA ILE A 24 -1.81 -15.45 2.56
C ILE A 24 -3.30 -15.63 2.87
N LEU A 25 -3.78 -16.87 2.99
CA LEU A 25 -5.17 -17.15 3.34
C LEU A 25 -5.52 -16.64 4.74
N GLU A 26 -4.61 -16.79 5.72
CA GLU A 26 -4.79 -16.23 7.06
C GLU A 26 -4.87 -14.70 7.04
N LEU A 27 -3.97 -14.03 6.31
CA LEU A 27 -3.97 -12.57 6.16
C LEU A 27 -5.27 -12.08 5.52
N ILE A 28 -5.77 -12.75 4.48
CA ILE A 28 -7.03 -12.40 3.82
C ILE A 28 -8.21 -12.61 4.77
N SER A 29 -8.25 -13.74 5.49
CA SER A 29 -9.31 -14.04 6.47
C SER A 29 -9.37 -12.98 7.58
N ARG A 30 -8.20 -12.62 8.13
CA ARG A 30 -8.08 -11.51 9.10
C ARG A 30 -8.56 -10.20 8.50
N MET A 31 -8.11 -9.84 7.30
CA MET A 31 -8.53 -8.61 6.62
C MET A 31 -10.05 -8.52 6.50
N VAL A 32 -10.73 -9.58 6.06
CA VAL A 32 -12.20 -9.62 5.96
C VAL A 32 -12.87 -9.39 7.32
N SER A 33 -12.32 -9.96 8.39
CA SER A 33 -12.83 -9.77 9.75
C SER A 33 -12.64 -8.34 10.29
N LEU A 34 -11.67 -7.58 9.75
CA LEU A 34 -11.40 -6.20 10.13
C LEU A 34 -12.30 -5.20 9.41
N ILE A 35 -12.74 -5.48 8.17
CA ILE A 35 -13.57 -4.57 7.35
C ILE A 35 -14.74 -3.91 8.10
N PRO A 36 -15.58 -4.64 8.87
CA PRO A 36 -16.72 -4.02 9.56
C PRO A 36 -16.32 -3.18 10.79
N ARG A 37 -15.06 -3.26 11.23
CA ARG A 37 -14.59 -2.56 12.43
C ARG A 37 -14.33 -1.09 12.13
N LYS A 38 -14.63 -0.25 13.13
CA LYS A 38 -14.43 1.20 13.03
C LYS A 38 -12.96 1.52 12.72
N PHE A 39 -12.74 2.44 11.79
CA PHE A 39 -11.41 2.91 11.36
C PHE A 39 -10.51 1.88 10.67
N ALA A 40 -10.98 0.65 10.39
CA ALA A 40 -10.26 -0.27 9.51
C ALA A 40 -10.08 0.35 8.12
N THR A 41 -11.18 0.86 7.57
CA THR A 41 -11.23 1.68 6.35
C THR A 41 -11.69 3.09 6.72
N ALA A 42 -10.85 4.09 6.43
CA ALA A 42 -11.20 5.50 6.61
C ALA A 42 -11.87 6.09 5.37
N ARG A 43 -11.39 5.72 4.17
CA ARG A 43 -11.98 6.15 2.90
C ARG A 43 -11.79 5.07 1.84
N PHE A 44 -12.84 4.82 1.08
CA PHE A 44 -12.78 4.04 -0.14
C PHE A 44 -13.32 4.90 -1.29
N HIS A 45 -12.51 5.11 -2.32
CA HIS A 45 -12.85 5.96 -3.46
C HIS A 45 -12.59 5.20 -4.77
N PRO A 46 -13.62 4.54 -5.33
CA PRO A 46 -13.51 3.89 -6.63
C PRO A 46 -13.54 4.95 -7.74
N THR A 47 -12.80 4.71 -8.84
CA THR A 47 -12.79 5.63 -9.99
C THR A 47 -14.07 5.59 -10.84
N ARG A 48 -14.96 4.63 -10.55
CA ARG A 48 -16.28 4.50 -11.15
C ARG A 48 -17.30 3.99 -10.12
N PRO A 49 -18.60 4.21 -10.34
CA PRO A 49 -19.65 3.67 -9.46
C PRO A 49 -19.55 2.15 -9.32
N MET A 50 -19.74 1.65 -8.09
CA MET A 50 -19.80 0.21 -7.85
C MET A 50 -21.18 -0.32 -8.23
N THR A 51 -21.21 -1.35 -9.06
CA THR A 51 -22.42 -2.07 -9.47
C THR A 51 -22.30 -3.53 -9.06
N GLU A 52 -23.43 -4.21 -8.90
CA GLU A 52 -23.47 -5.65 -8.57
C GLU A 52 -22.73 -6.48 -9.62
N VAL A 53 -22.95 -6.17 -10.90
CA VAL A 53 -22.20 -6.71 -12.03
C VAL A 53 -21.22 -5.64 -12.51
N MET A 54 -19.93 -5.84 -12.22
CA MET A 54 -18.86 -4.96 -12.68
C MET A 54 -18.53 -5.28 -14.15
N ALA A 55 -18.97 -4.44 -15.09
CA ALA A 55 -18.59 -4.54 -16.50
C ALA A 55 -17.37 -3.66 -16.82
N GLY A 56 -16.40 -4.15 -17.60
CA GLY A 56 -15.21 -3.39 -18.03
C GLY A 56 -13.89 -4.04 -17.61
N GLN A 57 -12.79 -3.61 -18.25
CA GLN A 57 -11.50 -4.32 -18.18
C GLN A 57 -10.76 -4.18 -16.85
N ASN A 58 -10.81 -3.01 -16.20
CA ASN A 58 -10.06 -2.72 -14.98
C ASN A 58 -10.92 -1.98 -13.95
N LEU A 59 -10.75 -2.32 -12.67
CA LEU A 59 -11.31 -1.59 -11.53
C LEU A 59 -10.17 -0.89 -10.79
N VAL A 60 -10.21 0.43 -10.73
CA VAL A 60 -9.22 1.23 -10.00
C VAL A 60 -9.91 1.88 -8.80
N PHE A 61 -9.23 1.86 -7.66
CA PHE A 61 -9.73 2.49 -6.44
C PHE A 61 -8.58 3.03 -5.59
N LEU A 62 -8.91 4.00 -4.74
CA LEU A 62 -8.07 4.49 -3.67
C LEU A 62 -8.65 4.00 -2.33
N LEU A 63 -7.81 3.38 -1.52
CA LEU A 63 -8.15 2.91 -0.18
C LEU A 63 -7.27 3.64 0.83
N GLN A 64 -7.91 4.28 1.82
CA GLN A 64 -7.25 4.88 2.97
C GLN A 64 -7.68 4.12 4.22
N THR A 65 -6.72 3.65 5.00
CA THR A 65 -6.96 3.09 6.34
C THR A 65 -6.99 4.19 7.39
N GLY A 66 -7.48 3.88 8.60
CA GLY A 66 -7.24 4.75 9.75
C GLY A 66 -5.74 4.93 10.02
N GLN A 67 -5.39 6.04 10.70
CA GLN A 67 -4.01 6.35 11.06
C GLN A 67 -3.61 5.76 12.43
N HIS A 68 -4.57 5.67 13.35
CA HIS A 68 -4.36 5.29 14.75
C HIS A 68 -5.33 4.19 15.18
N GLY A 69 -4.85 3.32 16.07
CA GLY A 69 -5.61 2.21 16.66
C GLY A 69 -5.27 0.87 16.04
N ASP A 70 -5.33 -0.18 16.86
CA ASP A 70 -4.83 -1.53 16.55
C ASP A 70 -5.44 -2.10 15.28
N VAL A 71 -6.76 -1.93 15.10
CA VAL A 71 -7.50 -2.36 13.89
C VAL A 71 -6.92 -1.74 12.63
N SER A 72 -6.61 -0.44 12.66
CA SER A 72 -6.11 0.28 11.49
C SER A 72 -4.64 -0.05 11.20
N THR A 73 -3.86 -0.30 12.25
CA THR A 73 -2.48 -0.78 12.14
C THR A 73 -2.45 -2.17 11.52
N GLU A 74 -3.25 -3.10 12.04
CA GLU A 74 -3.34 -4.47 11.52
C GLU A 74 -3.79 -4.48 10.05
N MET A 75 -4.84 -3.71 9.71
CA MET A 75 -5.30 -3.57 8.32
C MET A 75 -4.19 -3.06 7.39
N ARG A 76 -3.46 -2.02 7.80
CA ARG A 76 -2.35 -1.44 7.04
C ARG A 76 -1.18 -2.41 6.88
N GLU A 77 -0.84 -3.15 7.93
CA GLU A 77 0.22 -4.17 7.87
C GLU A 77 -0.14 -5.31 6.93
N ILE A 78 -1.38 -5.79 6.97
CA ILE A 78 -1.86 -6.81 6.03
C ILE A 78 -1.78 -6.28 4.59
N LEU A 79 -2.30 -5.07 4.32
CA LEU A 79 -2.24 -4.46 3.00
C LEU A 79 -0.79 -4.28 2.51
N ARG A 80 0.15 -3.90 3.38
CA ARG A 80 1.58 -3.80 3.03
C ARG A 80 2.22 -5.15 2.72
N LYS A 81 1.84 -6.23 3.41
CA LYS A 81 2.32 -7.59 3.12
C LYS A 81 1.77 -8.10 1.78
N LEU A 82 0.53 -7.75 1.46
CA LEU A 82 -0.09 -8.09 0.17
C LEU A 82 0.42 -7.20 -0.98
N CYS A 83 0.81 -5.95 -0.70
CA CYS A 83 1.54 -5.12 -1.65
C CYS A 83 2.75 -5.89 -2.16
N TYR A 84 2.91 -5.91 -3.48
CA TYR A 84 4.02 -6.58 -4.16
C TYR A 84 4.04 -8.11 -4.01
N SER A 85 3.01 -8.74 -3.44
CA SER A 85 2.87 -10.19 -3.43
C SER A 85 2.56 -10.74 -4.83
N SER A 86 3.11 -11.90 -5.17
CA SER A 86 2.84 -12.60 -6.43
C SER A 86 1.38 -13.01 -6.57
N VAL A 87 0.65 -13.21 -5.46
CA VAL A 87 -0.79 -13.52 -5.49
C VAL A 87 -1.61 -12.41 -6.12
N MET A 88 -1.18 -11.15 -6.00
CA MET A 88 -1.87 -10.05 -6.68
C MET A 88 -1.78 -10.21 -8.21
N HIS A 89 -0.64 -10.67 -8.73
CA HIS A 89 -0.47 -10.95 -10.15
C HIS A 89 -1.34 -12.13 -10.63
N LEU A 90 -1.49 -13.17 -9.80
CA LEU A 90 -2.40 -14.29 -10.10
C LEU A 90 -3.85 -13.82 -10.28
N LEU A 91 -4.26 -12.80 -9.52
CA LEU A 91 -5.59 -12.20 -9.60
C LEU A 91 -5.70 -11.08 -10.65
N ALA A 92 -4.69 -10.91 -11.51
CA ALA A 92 -4.59 -9.78 -12.45
C ALA A 92 -4.78 -8.41 -11.78
N ALA A 93 -4.31 -8.29 -10.52
CA ALA A 93 -4.43 -7.09 -9.70
C ALA A 93 -3.06 -6.53 -9.33
N GLN A 94 -3.02 -5.23 -9.04
CA GLN A 94 -1.85 -4.57 -8.50
C GLN A 94 -2.26 -3.69 -7.34
N LEU A 95 -1.59 -3.87 -6.20
CA LEU A 95 -1.71 -2.98 -5.05
C LEU A 95 -0.39 -2.24 -4.86
N LYS A 96 -0.48 -0.93 -4.69
CA LYS A 96 0.67 -0.06 -4.47
C LYS A 96 0.37 0.85 -3.30
N GLU A 97 1.33 0.97 -2.38
CA GLU A 97 1.25 1.97 -1.33
C GLU A 97 1.40 3.35 -1.95
N ASP A 98 0.41 4.21 -1.74
CA ASP A 98 0.52 5.62 -2.09
C ASP A 98 1.47 6.29 -1.10
N ARG A 99 2.61 6.76 -1.61
CA ARG A 99 3.55 7.52 -0.79
C ARG A 99 3.03 8.94 -0.75
N HIS A 100 2.53 9.36 0.40
CA HIS A 100 2.28 10.77 0.64
C HIS A 100 3.54 11.57 0.31
N ALA A 101 3.52 12.30 -0.80
CA ALA A 101 4.54 13.28 -1.07
C ALA A 101 4.55 14.26 0.09
N ARG A 102 5.74 14.55 0.63
CA ARG A 102 5.90 15.65 1.58
C ARG A 102 5.27 16.90 0.98
N SER A 103 4.52 17.65 1.79
CA SER A 103 3.96 18.92 1.35
C SER A 103 5.08 19.84 0.87
N ALA A 104 4.78 20.78 -0.03
CA ALA A 104 5.76 21.76 -0.51
C ALA A 104 6.47 22.47 0.66
N LEU A 105 5.75 22.78 1.73
CA LEU A 105 6.30 23.34 2.96
C LEU A 105 7.24 22.39 3.69
N ALA A 106 6.87 21.12 3.85
CA ALA A 106 7.75 20.12 4.48
C ALA A 106 9.01 19.87 3.66
N ASN A 107 8.94 19.99 2.34
CA ASN A 107 10.11 19.95 1.45
C ASN A 107 10.99 21.18 1.65
N ALA A 108 10.41 22.39 1.67
CA ALA A 108 11.15 23.63 1.89
C ALA A 108 11.84 23.67 3.27
N ILE A 109 11.18 23.18 4.33
CA ILE A 109 11.79 23.06 5.67
C ILE A 109 12.93 22.05 5.65
N ALA A 110 12.75 20.88 5.01
CA ALA A 110 13.81 19.88 4.91
C ALA A 110 15.03 20.42 4.14
N GLU A 111 14.80 21.16 3.06
CA GLU A 111 15.85 21.84 2.29
C GLU A 111 16.57 22.89 3.13
N TYR A 112 15.83 23.75 3.84
CA TYR A 112 16.40 24.73 4.77
C TYR A 112 17.25 24.06 5.85
N LEU A 113 16.74 23.03 6.52
CA LEU A 113 17.48 22.32 7.56
C LEU A 113 18.74 21.67 6.99
N THR A 114 18.67 21.01 5.84
CA THR A 114 19.84 20.35 5.22
C THR A 114 20.93 21.36 4.85
N ASN A 115 20.54 22.54 4.36
CA ASN A 115 21.48 23.58 3.93
C ASN A 115 22.08 24.37 5.11
N TYR A 116 21.39 24.46 6.24
CA TYR A 116 21.81 25.29 7.38
C TYR A 116 22.30 24.49 8.61
N SER A 117 21.99 23.19 8.74
CA SER A 117 22.50 22.33 9.81
C SER A 117 23.86 21.68 9.50
N GLY A 118 24.46 21.96 8.33
CA GLY A 118 25.85 21.62 8.01
C GLY A 118 26.88 22.57 8.64
N GLY A 119 26.42 23.60 9.37
CA GLY A 119 27.26 24.51 10.15
C GLY A 119 27.23 24.17 11.64
N SER A 120 28.30 23.54 12.10
CA SER A 120 28.65 23.24 13.50
C SER A 120 28.15 21.91 14.06
N LEU A 121 29.04 20.93 14.11
CA LEU A 121 29.45 20.19 15.31
C LEU A 121 30.76 19.45 15.00
N LEU A 122 31.89 20.16 15.24
CA LEU A 122 33.11 19.55 15.78
C LEU A 122 32.87 19.24 17.26
#